data_AF-A0A1F6PSF1-F1
#
_entry.id   AF-A0A1F6PSF1-F1
#
_cell.length_a   1.000
_cell.length_b   1.000
_cell.length_c   1.000
_cell.angle_alpha   90.00
_cell.angle_beta   90.00
_cell.angle_gamma   90.00
#
_symmetry.space_group_name_H-M   'P 1'
#
loop_
_entity.id
_entity.type
_entity.pdbx_description
1 polymer ?
#
loop_
_entity_poly.entity_id
_entity_poly.type
_entity_poly.pdbx_seq_one_letter_code
_entity_poly.pdbx_strand_id
1 'polypeptide(L)'
;MADQNTLTVKNLNIGLFKPFGATPEEVLANVLKEAGLLSQDTYINDFEAIQLCNSFLSRKGNFKQSTQLGNMLVKNKIVTLQQLKEALLEQKRNPALKLGNVLISMGACTKFDIERCIRSQNQIREDLEALDTYQDKISSIRNRLSGH
;
A
#
# COMPACT_ATOMS: atom_id res chain seq x y z
N MET A 1 26.60 29.66 15.37
CA MET A 1 26.87 28.97 14.10
C MET A 1 25.61 28.21 13.75
N ALA A 2 24.96 28.50 12.62
CA ALA A 2 23.85 27.67 12.17
C ALA A 2 24.42 26.29 11.84
N ASP A 3 23.83 25.24 12.43
CA ASP A 3 24.16 23.86 12.10
C ASP A 3 23.91 23.68 10.61
N GLN A 4 24.98 23.53 9.81
CA GLN A 4 24.91 23.50 8.34
C GLN A 4 24.14 22.27 7.82
N ASN A 5 23.75 21.35 8.71
CA ASN A 5 23.08 20.11 8.37
C ASN A 5 21.59 20.07 8.74
N THR A 6 21.00 21.19 9.19
CA THR A 6 19.57 21.25 9.52
C THR A 6 18.74 21.86 8.39
N LEU A 7 17.89 21.06 7.76
CA LEU A 7 16.87 21.51 6.80
C LEU A 7 15.51 21.59 7.49
N THR A 8 14.85 22.75 7.46
CA THR A 8 13.47 22.90 7.95
C THR A 8 12.51 23.12 6.78
N VAL A 9 11.47 22.29 6.68
CA VAL A 9 10.40 22.44 5.69
C VAL A 9 9.12 22.89 6.38
N LYS A 10 8.45 23.93 5.86
CA LYS A 10 7.22 24.52 6.42
C LYS A 10 6.12 24.61 5.36
N ASN A 11 4.87 24.70 5.80
CA ASN A 11 3.67 24.90 4.96
C ASN A 11 3.43 23.79 3.90
N LEU A 12 3.85 22.56 4.17
CA LEU A 12 3.49 21.42 3.33
C LEU A 12 2.01 21.05 3.53
N ASN A 13 1.27 20.94 2.43
CA ASN A 13 -0.12 20.46 2.47
C ASN A 13 -0.18 18.92 2.51
N ILE A 14 0.19 18.38 3.66
CA ILE A 14 0.17 16.94 3.96
C ILE A 14 -1.23 16.41 4.29
N GLY A 15 -2.21 17.29 4.53
CA GLY A 15 -3.57 16.89 4.88
C GLY A 15 -4.32 16.22 3.72
N LEU A 16 -3.98 16.57 2.48
CA LEU A 16 -4.59 16.03 1.26
C LEU A 16 -4.04 14.66 0.85
N PHE A 17 -2.90 14.23 1.39
CA PHE A 17 -2.22 13.01 0.98
C PHE A 17 -1.96 12.09 2.19
N LYS A 18 -2.96 11.29 2.54
CA LYS A 18 -2.90 10.26 3.60
C LYS A 18 -3.09 8.87 3.01
N PRO A 19 -2.18 8.42 2.13
CA PRO A 19 -2.37 7.16 1.43
C PRO A 19 -2.42 6.04 2.46
N PHE A 20 -3.43 5.16 2.36
CA PHE A 20 -3.59 3.99 3.24
C PHE A 20 -3.51 4.28 4.76
N GLY A 21 -3.89 5.49 5.17
CA GLY A 21 -3.86 5.92 6.56
C GLY A 21 -2.44 6.10 7.11
N ALA A 22 -1.45 6.31 6.24
CA ALA A 22 -0.12 6.77 6.63
C ALA A 22 -0.17 8.20 7.18
N THR A 23 0.67 8.45 8.17
CA THR A 23 0.94 9.78 8.71
C THR A 23 1.80 10.58 7.74
N PRO A 24 1.71 11.92 7.78
CA PRO A 24 2.62 12.78 7.03
C PRO A 24 4.10 12.50 7.23
N GLU A 25 4.50 12.20 8.46
CA GLU A 25 5.88 11.89 8.86
C GLU A 25 6.37 10.59 8.21
N GLU A 26 5.51 9.56 8.16
CA GLU A 26 5.76 8.31 7.44
C GLU A 26 5.91 8.53 5.92
N VAL A 27 5.07 9.39 5.33
CA VAL A 27 5.16 9.74 3.91
C VAL A 27 6.48 10.46 3.62
N LEU A 28 6.85 11.45 4.44
CA LEU A 28 8.10 12.18 4.30
C LEU A 28 9.31 11.27 4.46
N ALA A 29 9.30 10.38 5.47
CA ALA A 29 10.37 9.40 5.65
C ALA A 29 10.56 8.52 4.42
N ASN A 30 9.47 8.03 3.82
CA ASN A 30 9.54 7.23 2.60
C ASN A 30 10.12 8.02 1.43
N VAL A 31 9.69 9.27 1.23
CA VAL A 31 10.21 10.14 0.16
C VAL A 31 11.70 10.42 0.34
N LEU A 32 12.14 10.73 1.55
CA LEU A 32 13.55 10.97 1.85
C LEU A 32 14.40 9.71 1.61
N LYS A 33 13.89 8.53 1.95
CA LYS A 33 14.56 7.26 1.64
C LYS A 33 14.72 7.05 0.13
N GLU A 34 13.67 7.27 -0.64
CA GLU A 34 13.70 7.10 -2.11
C GLU A 34 14.61 8.11 -2.81
N ALA A 35 14.75 9.30 -2.21
CA ALA A 35 15.71 10.31 -2.63
C ALA A 35 17.16 9.97 -2.22
N GLY A 36 17.39 8.93 -1.41
CA GLY A 36 18.71 8.58 -0.87
C GLY A 36 19.21 9.54 0.22
N LEU A 37 18.31 10.32 0.81
CA LEU A 37 18.61 11.37 1.79
C LEU A 37 18.46 10.90 3.25
N LEU A 38 18.08 9.64 3.45
CA LEU A 38 17.82 9.08 4.78
C LEU A 38 19.06 8.38 5.34
N SER A 39 19.55 8.86 6.48
CA SER A 39 20.64 8.28 7.26
C SER A 39 20.14 7.79 8.64
N GLN A 40 21.01 7.11 9.41
CA GLN A 40 20.69 6.66 10.77
C GLN A 40 20.38 7.82 11.72
N ASP A 41 20.99 8.98 11.49
CA ASP A 41 20.82 10.18 12.31
C ASP A 41 19.76 11.14 11.75
N THR A 42 18.94 10.68 10.80
CA THR A 42 17.86 11.50 10.26
C THR A 42 16.63 11.43 11.16
N TYR A 43 16.19 12.59 11.63
CA TYR A 43 14.97 12.75 12.41
C TYR A 43 13.94 13.57 11.63
N ILE A 44 12.67 13.19 11.73
CA ILE A 44 11.54 13.98 11.23
C ILE A 44 10.72 14.34 12.45
N ASN A 45 10.68 15.64 12.76
CA ASN A 45 10.27 16.12 14.07
C ASN A 45 11.09 15.40 15.16
N ASP A 46 10.43 14.83 16.18
CA ASP A 46 11.07 14.13 17.28
C ASP A 46 11.18 12.60 17.07
N PHE A 47 11.01 12.13 15.83
CA PHE A 47 10.99 10.70 15.49
C PHE A 47 12.12 10.31 14.54
N GLU A 48 12.72 9.14 14.77
CA GLU A 48 13.69 8.54 13.86
C GLU A 48 13.05 8.23 12.49
N ALA A 49 13.61 8.79 11.41
CA ALA A 49 13.08 8.63 10.07
C ALA A 49 13.11 7.16 9.60
N ILE A 50 14.08 6.36 10.05
CA ILE A 50 14.14 4.92 9.75
C ILE A 50 12.90 4.20 10.28
N GLN A 51 12.50 4.47 11.52
CA GLN A 51 11.34 3.83 12.14
C GLN A 51 10.05 4.22 11.42
N LEU A 52 9.91 5.50 11.08
CA LEU A 52 8.79 6.01 10.29
C LEU A 52 8.72 5.34 8.92
N CYS A 53 9.85 5.15 8.24
CA CYS A 53 9.89 4.45 6.96
C CYS A 53 9.48 2.98 7.10
N ASN A 54 9.97 2.28 8.13
CA ASN A 54 9.57 0.89 8.38
C ASN A 54 8.07 0.78 8.65
N SER A 55 7.51 1.69 9.47
CA SER A 55 6.08 1.77 9.73
C SER A 55 5.29 2.02 8.44
N PHE A 56 5.75 2.93 7.58
CA PHE A 56 5.16 3.18 6.26
C PHE A 56 5.13 1.92 5.38
N LEU A 57 6.25 1.20 5.27
CA LEU A 57 6.35 -0.01 4.45
C LEU A 57 5.45 -1.13 4.98
N SER A 58 5.38 -1.30 6.30
CA SER A 58 4.46 -2.23 6.94
C SER A 58 3.00 -1.85 6.65
N ARG A 59 2.62 -0.57 6.73
CA ARG A 59 1.27 -0.11 6.35
C ARG A 59 0.97 -0.34 4.87
N LYS A 60 1.89 0.00 3.96
CA LYS A 60 1.75 -0.26 2.51
C LYS A 60 1.52 -1.76 2.25
N GLY A 61 2.27 -2.63 2.92
CA GLY A 61 2.12 -4.09 2.85
C GLY A 61 0.76 -4.58 3.38
N ASN A 62 0.37 -4.14 4.58
CA ASN A 62 -0.91 -4.49 5.20
C ASN A 62 -2.10 -3.98 4.37
N PHE A 63 -2.00 -2.78 3.80
CA PHE A 63 -3.02 -2.23 2.94
C PHE A 63 -3.17 -3.08 1.67
N LYS A 64 -2.06 -3.45 1.02
CA LYS A 64 -2.05 -4.36 -0.14
C LYS A 64 -2.64 -5.73 0.17
N GLN A 65 -2.45 -6.25 1.39
CA GLN A 65 -3.12 -7.48 1.83
C GLN A 65 -4.61 -7.25 2.10
N SER A 66 -4.99 -6.15 2.74
CA SER A 66 -6.39 -5.83 3.05
C SER A 66 -7.26 -5.62 1.80
N THR A 67 -6.64 -5.26 0.68
CA THR A 67 -7.29 -5.07 -0.63
C THR A 67 -7.35 -6.34 -1.47
N GLN A 68 -6.86 -7.48 -0.95
CA GLN A 68 -7.11 -8.78 -1.58
C GLN A 68 -8.60 -9.09 -1.52
N LEU A 69 -9.12 -9.71 -2.60
CA LEU A 69 -10.55 -9.97 -2.78
C LEU A 69 -11.14 -10.69 -1.56
N GLY A 70 -10.48 -11.75 -1.08
CA GLY A 70 -10.91 -12.49 0.11
C GLY A 70 -11.03 -11.61 1.36
N ASN A 71 -10.00 -10.80 1.63
CA ASN A 71 -9.98 -9.91 2.81
C ASN A 71 -11.03 -8.79 2.69
N MET A 72 -11.29 -8.28 1.48
CA MET A 72 -12.35 -7.32 1.24
C MET A 72 -13.74 -7.92 1.48
N LEU A 73 -13.96 -9.16 1.03
CA LEU A 73 -15.23 -9.86 1.25
C LEU A 73 -15.48 -10.09 2.76
N VAL A 74 -14.43 -10.43 3.52
CA VAL A 74 -14.52 -10.57 4.99
C VAL A 74 -14.77 -9.22 5.66
N LYS A 75 -14.02 -8.18 5.30
CA LYS A 75 -14.17 -6.83 5.84
C LYS A 75 -15.57 -6.25 5.60
N ASN A 76 -16.14 -6.51 4.44
CA ASN A 76 -17.49 -6.10 4.07
C ASN A 76 -18.59 -7.01 4.66
N LYS A 77 -18.23 -8.00 5.48
CA LYS A 77 -19.14 -8.99 6.09
C LYS A 77 -19.96 -9.79 5.07
N ILE A 78 -19.46 -9.91 3.85
CA ILE A 78 -20.07 -10.70 2.78
C ILE A 78 -19.78 -12.18 3.02
N VAL A 79 -18.55 -12.51 3.42
CA VAL A 79 -18.15 -13.86 3.80
C VAL A 79 -17.52 -13.84 5.18
N THR A 80 -17.60 -14.96 5.90
CA THR A 80 -16.88 -15.13 7.17
C THR A 80 -15.42 -15.53 6.90
N LEU A 81 -14.55 -15.30 7.90
CA LEU A 81 -13.17 -15.78 7.84
C LEU A 81 -13.10 -17.30 7.65
N GLN A 82 -14.04 -18.05 8.24
CA GLN A 82 -14.11 -19.49 8.14
C GLN A 82 -14.46 -19.94 6.71
N GLN A 83 -15.50 -19.35 6.11
CA GLN A 83 -15.87 -19.62 4.71
C GLN A 83 -14.74 -19.26 3.74
N LEU A 84 -14.02 -18.16 3.99
CA LEU A 84 -12.85 -17.80 3.16
C LEU A 84 -11.74 -18.86 3.28
N LYS A 85 -11.45 -19.35 4.49
CA LYS A 85 -10.44 -20.41 4.70
C LYS A 85 -10.81 -21.70 3.96
N GLU A 86 -12.07 -22.11 4.06
CA GLU A 86 -12.58 -23.29 3.37
C GLU A 86 -12.48 -23.14 1.85
N ALA A 87 -12.88 -21.99 1.31
CA ALA A 87 -12.76 -21.70 -0.12
C ALA A 87 -11.29 -21.70 -0.60
N LEU A 88 -10.36 -21.19 0.22
CA LEU A 88 -8.92 -21.22 -0.08
C LEU A 88 -8.35 -22.65 -0.05
N LEU A 89 -8.83 -23.51 0.85
CA LEU A 89 -8.44 -24.91 0.87
C LEU A 89 -8.91 -25.63 -0.39
N GLU A 90 -10.14 -25.38 -0.82
CA GLU A 90 -10.69 -25.95 -2.06
C GLU A 90 -9.98 -25.41 -3.32
N GLN A 91 -9.65 -24.12 -3.36
CA GLN A 91 -8.82 -23.55 -4.42
C GLN A 91 -7.41 -24.14 -4.44
N LYS A 92 -6.81 -24.41 -3.26
CA LYS A 92 -5.47 -25.03 -3.19
C LYS A 92 -5.49 -26.46 -3.75
N ARG A 93 -6.59 -27.19 -3.55
CA ARG A 93 -6.81 -28.52 -4.15
C ARG A 93 -7.02 -28.44 -5.65
N ASN A 94 -7.66 -27.38 -6.14
CA ASN A 94 -7.96 -27.16 -7.55
C ASN A 94 -7.51 -25.77 -8.02
N PRO A 95 -6.21 -25.56 -8.33
CA PRO A 95 -5.66 -24.23 -8.64
C PRO A 95 -6.29 -23.54 -9.86
N ALA A 96 -6.90 -24.30 -10.76
CA ALA A 96 -7.63 -23.77 -11.92
C ALA A 96 -8.94 -23.04 -11.52
N LEU A 97 -9.47 -23.29 -10.33
CA LEU A 97 -10.67 -22.63 -9.83
C LEU A 97 -10.33 -21.23 -9.30
N LYS A 98 -11.10 -20.24 -9.75
CA LYS A 98 -11.05 -18.89 -9.19
C LYS A 98 -11.72 -18.89 -7.81
N LEU A 99 -11.08 -18.30 -6.81
CA LEU A 99 -11.60 -18.16 -5.45
C LEU A 99 -13.05 -17.65 -5.40
N GLY A 100 -13.38 -16.64 -6.23
CA GLY A 100 -14.75 -16.12 -6.32
C GLY A 100 -15.78 -17.16 -6.76
N ASN A 101 -15.43 -18.04 -7.70
CA ASN A 101 -16.33 -19.12 -8.14
C ASN A 101 -16.52 -20.15 -7.03
N VAL A 102 -15.46 -20.45 -6.27
CA VAL A 102 -15.55 -21.36 -5.11
C VAL A 102 -16.49 -20.78 -4.06
N LEU A 103 -16.32 -19.52 -3.68
CA LEU A 103 -17.20 -18.84 -2.72
C LEU A 103 -18.67 -18.80 -3.16
N ILE A 104 -18.94 -18.59 -4.45
CA ILE A 104 -20.30 -18.66 -5.00
C ILE A 104 -20.86 -20.08 -4.92
N SER A 105 -20.08 -21.10 -5.30
CA SER A 105 -20.51 -22.50 -5.25
C SER A 105 -20.82 -22.98 -3.83
N MET A 106 -20.14 -22.43 -2.82
CA MET A 106 -20.39 -22.68 -1.40
C MET A 106 -21.64 -21.94 -0.88
N GLY A 107 -22.29 -21.11 -1.69
CA GLY A 107 -23.40 -20.25 -1.25
C GLY A 107 -22.98 -19.13 -0.29
N ALA A 108 -21.68 -18.86 -0.17
CA ALA A 108 -21.14 -17.88 0.78
C ALA A 108 -21.33 -16.43 0.29
N CYS A 109 -21.43 -16.21 -1.02
CA CYS A 109 -21.68 -14.89 -1.60
C CYS A 109 -22.28 -15.00 -3.01
N THR A 110 -22.79 -13.89 -3.54
CA THR A 110 -23.31 -13.83 -4.90
C THR A 110 -22.25 -13.36 -5.91
N LYS A 111 -22.52 -13.56 -7.20
CA LYS A 111 -21.69 -12.99 -8.29
C LYS A 111 -21.63 -11.46 -8.20
N PHE A 112 -22.73 -10.80 -7.83
CA PHE A 112 -22.79 -9.35 -7.66
C PHE A 112 -21.85 -8.87 -6.56
N ASP A 113 -21.78 -9.58 -5.44
CA ASP A 113 -20.86 -9.25 -4.33
C ASP A 113 -19.40 -9.32 -4.75
N ILE A 114 -19.05 -10.37 -5.52
CA ILE A 114 -17.71 -10.54 -6.09
C ILE A 114 -17.38 -9.41 -7.05
N GLU A 115 -18.27 -9.11 -8.01
CA GLU A 115 -18.05 -8.03 -8.99
C GLU A 115 -17.87 -6.66 -8.33
N ARG A 116 -18.69 -6.35 -7.32
CA ARG A 116 -18.57 -5.11 -6.55
C ARG A 116 -17.21 -5.01 -5.85
N CYS A 117 -16.74 -6.10 -5.24
CA CYS A 117 -15.44 -6.12 -4.58
C CYS A 117 -14.27 -6.03 -5.57
N ILE A 118 -14.35 -6.70 -6.73
CA ILE A 118 -13.33 -6.62 -7.79
C ILE A 118 -13.23 -5.19 -8.34
N ARG A 119 -14.34 -4.51 -8.60
CA ARG A 119 -14.31 -3.10 -9.04
C ARG A 119 -13.58 -2.20 -8.03
N SER A 120 -13.90 -2.35 -6.75
CA SER A 120 -13.21 -1.61 -5.69
C SER A 120 -11.74 -1.99 -5.57
N GLN A 121 -11.38 -3.26 -5.74
CA GLN A 121 -9.99 -3.71 -5.75
C GLN A 121 -9.21 -3.10 -6.92
N ASN A 122 -9.78 -3.07 -8.12
CA ASN A 122 -9.13 -2.53 -9.30
C ASN A 122 -8.84 -1.04 -9.12
N GLN A 123 -9.82 -0.26 -8.63
CA GLN A 123 -9.60 1.16 -8.35
C GLN A 123 -8.44 1.38 -7.37
N ILE A 124 -8.38 0.59 -6.29
CA ILE A 124 -7.31 0.72 -5.30
C ILE A 124 -5.95 0.29 -5.88
N ARG A 125 -5.92 -0.70 -6.79
CA ARG A 125 -4.69 -1.10 -7.48
C ARG A 125 -4.23 -0.03 -8.46
N GLU A 126 -5.12 0.56 -9.22
CA GLU A 126 -4.82 1.68 -10.12
C GLU A 126 -4.25 2.87 -9.34
N ASP A 127 -4.84 3.22 -8.19
CA ASP A 127 -4.34 4.29 -7.32
C ASP A 127 -2.93 3.98 -6.77
N LEU A 128 -2.64 2.70 -6.46
CA LEU A 128 -1.31 2.26 -6.01
C LEU A 128 -0.29 2.22 -7.16
N GLU A 129 -0.68 1.74 -8.34
CA GLU A 129 0.16 1.68 -9.55
C GLU A 129 0.51 3.09 -10.05
N ALA A 130 -0.40 4.05 -9.91
CA ALA A 130 -0.10 5.44 -10.20
C ALA A 130 1.09 5.94 -9.37
N LEU A 131 1.16 5.59 -8.07
CA LEU A 131 2.28 5.96 -7.19
C LEU A 131 3.60 5.33 -7.62
N ASP A 132 3.60 4.03 -7.94
CA ASP A 132 4.81 3.33 -8.38
C ASP A 132 5.28 3.86 -9.77
N THR A 133 4.36 4.25 -10.66
CA THR A 133 4.69 4.88 -11.96
C THR A 133 5.41 6.22 -11.80
N TYR A 134 5.07 7.01 -10.77
CA TYR A 134 5.82 8.24 -10.48
C TYR A 134 7.26 7.93 -10.05
N GLN A 135 7.49 6.83 -9.31
CA GLN A 135 8.83 6.39 -8.91
C GLN A 135 9.67 5.97 -10.11
N ASP A 136 9.08 5.25 -11.07
CA ASP A 136 9.77 4.85 -12.30
C ASP A 136 10.16 6.04 -13.18
N LYS A 137 9.25 7.03 -13.28
CA LYS A 137 9.53 8.29 -14.00
C LYS A 137 10.67 9.06 -13.37
N ILE A 138 10.69 9.21 -12.04
CA ILE A 138 11.76 9.89 -11.31
C ILE A 138 13.09 9.14 -11.47
N SER A 139 13.07 7.80 -11.35
CA SER A 139 14.27 6.97 -11.55
C SER A 139 14.84 7.11 -12.96
N SER A 140 13.96 7.15 -13.96
CA SER A 140 14.35 7.37 -15.36
C SER A 140 14.92 8.76 -15.60
N ILE A 141 14.44 9.79 -14.90
CA ILE A 141 15.01 11.15 -14.95
C ILE A 141 16.38 11.18 -14.28
N ARG A 142 16.50 10.59 -13.07
CA ARG A 142 17.76 10.49 -12.34
C ARG A 142 18.85 9.84 -13.18
N ASN A 143 18.58 8.68 -13.80
CA ASN A 143 19.54 7.99 -14.66
C ASN A 143 20.00 8.84 -15.85
N ARG A 144 19.12 9.69 -16.41
CA ARG A 144 19.48 10.62 -17.49
C ARG A 144 20.35 11.77 -17.01
N LEU A 145 20.13 12.26 -15.79
CA LEU A 145 20.89 13.36 -15.19
C LEU A 145 22.24 12.91 -14.63
N SER A 146 22.37 11.65 -14.18
CA SER A 146 23.63 11.05 -13.69
C SER A 146 24.58 10.61 -14.80
N GLY A 147 24.15 10.68 -16.07
CA GLY A 147 24.91 10.27 -17.25
C GLY A 147 25.83 11.36 -17.83
N HIS A 148 26.12 12.43 -17.07
CA HIS A 148 27.05 13.50 -17.43
C HIS A 148 28.07 13.73 -16.31
#